data_AF-A0A5K1FX02-F1
#
_entry.id   AF-A0A5K1FX02-F1
#
_cell.length_a   1.000
_cell.length_b   1.000
_cell.length_c   1.000
_cell.angle_alpha   90.00
_cell.angle_beta   90.00
_cell.angle_gamma   90.00
#
_symmetry.space_group_name_H-M   'P 1'
#
loop_
_entity.id
_entity.type
_entity.pdbx_description
1 polymer ?
#
loop_
_entity_poly.entity_id
_entity_poly.type
_entity_poly.pdbx_seq_one_letter_code
_entity_poly.pdbx_strand_id
1 'polypeptide(L)'
;VFPPVSKLDPEVYGPPESAIREEHVIGQLDGMSVQQALQENKLFMLDYHDIYMPFLDRINSQDGRKAYATRTLFFLTPLGTLKPIAIELSLPPTLSGSSSKRVLTPASDATSHWLWQLAKAHVCSNDAGAHQLVNH
;
A
#
# COMPACT_ATOMS: atom_id res chain seq x y z
N VAL A 1 10.19 1.93 9.92
CA VAL A 1 11.29 1.43 9.06
C VAL A 1 10.83 1.55 7.61
N PHE A 2 11.73 1.91 6.71
CA PHE A 2 11.46 2.00 5.28
C PHE A 2 12.47 1.11 4.53
N PRO A 3 12.04 0.28 3.55
CA PRO A 3 10.65 0.04 3.19
C PRO A 3 9.86 -0.64 4.33
N PRO A 4 8.52 -0.56 4.34
CA PRO A 4 7.70 -1.35 5.26
C PRO A 4 7.92 -2.85 5.05
N VAL A 5 7.79 -3.64 6.12
CA VAL A 5 8.07 -5.09 6.12
C VAL A 5 6.87 -5.83 6.69
N SER A 6 6.41 -6.85 5.96
CA SER A 6 5.39 -7.81 6.37
C SER A 6 5.88 -8.68 7.53
N LYS A 7 4.97 -9.03 8.44
CA LYS A 7 5.21 -10.00 9.53
C LYS A 7 4.71 -11.41 9.20
N LEU A 8 4.07 -11.58 8.05
CA LEU A 8 3.62 -12.88 7.57
C LEU A 8 4.79 -13.80 7.23
N ASP A 9 4.55 -15.11 7.32
CA ASP A 9 5.53 -16.14 7.01
C ASP A 9 6.02 -16.05 5.56
N PRO A 10 7.32 -15.76 5.32
CA PRO A 10 7.87 -15.64 3.97
C PRO A 10 7.83 -16.94 3.17
N GLU A 11 7.79 -18.12 3.83
CA GLU A 11 7.67 -19.40 3.13
C GLU A 11 6.30 -19.57 2.49
N VAL A 12 5.27 -18.92 3.05
CA VAL A 12 3.89 -18.98 2.57
C VAL A 12 3.58 -17.80 1.64
N TYR A 13 4.00 -16.58 2.01
CA TYR A 13 3.59 -15.34 1.35
C TYR A 13 4.70 -14.65 0.54
N GLY A 14 5.87 -15.29 0.41
CA GLY A 14 7.01 -14.77 -0.33
C GLY A 14 7.75 -13.65 0.41
N PRO A 15 8.64 -12.91 -0.28
CA PRO A 15 9.51 -11.92 0.34
C PRO A 15 8.73 -10.86 1.15
N PRO A 16 9.11 -10.61 2.41
CA PRO A 16 8.33 -9.77 3.32
C PRO A 16 8.46 -8.28 3.02
N GLU A 17 9.46 -7.86 2.24
CA GLU A 17 9.71 -6.47 1.92
C GLU A 17 8.61 -5.89 1.01
N SER A 18 8.15 -4.68 1.33
CA SER A 18 7.29 -3.91 0.45
C SER A 18 7.98 -3.60 -0.89
N ALA A 19 7.21 -3.54 -1.97
CA ALA A 19 7.67 -3.07 -3.26
C ALA A 19 7.88 -1.54 -3.30
N ILE A 20 7.47 -0.79 -2.28
CA ILE A 20 7.67 0.66 -2.21
C ILE A 20 9.15 0.97 -2.00
N ARG A 21 9.79 1.52 -3.03
CA ARG A 21 11.17 2.03 -3.03
C ARG A 21 11.23 3.54 -2.82
N GLU A 22 12.41 4.05 -2.45
CA GLU A 22 12.64 5.48 -2.25
C GLU A 22 12.31 6.31 -3.49
N GLU A 23 12.64 5.80 -4.67
CA GLU A 23 12.36 6.43 -5.97
C GLU A 23 10.87 6.73 -6.22
N HIS A 24 9.96 5.96 -5.61
CA HIS A 24 8.52 6.20 -5.74
C HIS A 24 8.06 7.40 -4.92
N VAL A 25 8.71 7.66 -3.79
CA VAL A 25 8.20 8.62 -2.79
C VAL A 25 9.01 9.91 -2.72
N ILE A 26 10.28 9.91 -3.14
CA ILE A 26 11.19 11.04 -2.95
C ILE A 26 10.66 12.36 -3.53
N GLY A 27 10.01 12.31 -4.71
CA GLY A 27 9.39 13.48 -5.34
C GLY A 27 8.15 14.03 -4.60
N GLN A 28 7.66 13.32 -3.58
CA GLN A 28 6.46 13.67 -2.82
C GLN A 28 6.77 14.19 -1.41
N LEU A 29 8.05 14.30 -1.02
CA LEU A 29 8.47 14.65 0.34
C LEU A 29 8.86 16.13 0.52
N ASP A 30 8.38 17.01 -0.36
CA ASP A 30 8.60 18.46 -0.31
C ASP A 30 10.10 18.83 -0.17
N GLY A 31 10.97 18.09 -0.88
CA GLY A 31 12.42 18.30 -0.90
C GLY A 31 13.21 17.54 0.18
N MET A 32 12.54 16.83 1.09
CA MET A 32 13.20 16.00 2.10
C MET A 32 13.63 14.65 1.53
N SER A 33 14.69 14.06 2.11
CA SER A 33 14.98 12.63 1.90
C SER A 33 14.03 11.74 2.69
N VAL A 34 13.95 10.45 2.33
CA VAL A 34 13.18 9.46 3.09
C VAL A 34 13.69 9.36 4.52
N GLN A 35 15.01 9.38 4.73
CA GLN A 35 15.63 9.31 6.05
C GLN A 35 15.29 10.53 6.91
N GLN A 36 15.30 11.74 6.33
CA GLN A 36 14.88 12.94 7.05
C GLN A 36 13.40 12.87 7.43
N ALA A 37 12.54 12.46 6.50
CA ALA A 37 11.11 12.33 6.77
C ALA A 37 10.80 11.28 7.86
N LEU A 38 11.60 10.20 7.96
CA LEU A 38 11.52 9.23 9.05
C LEU A 38 11.99 9.82 10.39
N GLN A 39 13.15 10.49 10.41
CA GLN A 39 13.72 11.09 11.62
C GLN A 39 12.82 12.17 12.22
N GLU A 40 12.15 12.94 11.36
CA GLU A 40 11.20 13.98 11.75
C GLU A 40 9.78 13.46 12.00
N ASN A 41 9.55 12.13 11.97
CA ASN A 41 8.23 11.50 12.15
C ASN A 41 7.15 12.03 11.20
N LYS A 42 7.52 12.26 9.93
CA LYS A 42 6.62 12.76 8.88
C LYS A 42 6.06 11.69 7.95
N LEU A 43 6.49 10.43 8.08
CA LEU A 43 5.94 9.32 7.32
C LEU A 43 4.97 8.50 8.16
N PHE A 44 3.74 8.38 7.66
CA PHE A 44 2.65 7.62 8.27
C PHE A 44 2.16 6.55 7.31
N MET A 45 1.48 5.54 7.84
CA MET A 45 1.04 4.39 7.05
C MET A 45 -0.34 3.92 7.48
N LEU A 46 -1.17 3.58 6.48
CA LEU A 46 -2.36 2.75 6.64
C LEU A 46 -2.03 1.38 6.05
N ASP A 47 -1.91 0.37 6.92
CA ASP A 47 -1.39 -0.94 6.55
C ASP A 47 -2.43 -2.05 6.72
N TYR A 48 -3.02 -2.44 5.59
CA TYR A 48 -3.95 -3.57 5.49
C TYR A 48 -3.29 -4.80 4.88
N HIS A 49 -1.98 -4.76 4.61
CA HIS A 49 -1.30 -5.83 3.90
C HIS A 49 -1.46 -7.17 4.63
N ASP A 50 -0.98 -7.24 5.87
CA ASP A 50 -0.94 -8.50 6.63
C ASP A 50 -2.34 -8.96 7.06
N ILE A 51 -3.28 -8.00 7.23
CA ILE A 51 -4.66 -8.29 7.62
C ILE A 51 -5.42 -8.97 6.48
N TYR A 52 -5.24 -8.51 5.24
CA TYR A 52 -5.98 -9.01 4.09
C TYR A 52 -5.31 -10.17 3.37
N MET A 53 -3.97 -10.20 3.31
CA MET A 53 -3.21 -11.16 2.51
C MET A 53 -3.65 -12.62 2.71
N PRO A 54 -3.90 -13.13 3.94
CA PRO A 54 -4.34 -14.52 4.13
C PRO A 54 -5.71 -14.88 3.52
N PHE A 55 -6.53 -13.87 3.16
CA PHE A 55 -7.89 -14.07 2.69
C PHE A 55 -8.06 -13.78 1.19
N LEU A 56 -7.05 -13.21 0.53
CA LEU A 56 -7.19 -12.71 -0.83
C LEU A 56 -7.54 -13.79 -1.85
N ASP A 57 -6.98 -14.99 -1.77
CA ASP A 57 -7.33 -16.07 -2.70
C ASP A 57 -8.80 -16.44 -2.59
N ARG A 58 -9.31 -16.53 -1.35
CA ARG A 58 -10.74 -16.83 -1.10
C ARG A 58 -11.63 -15.70 -1.61
N ILE A 59 -11.29 -14.44 -1.33
CA ILE A 59 -12.06 -13.27 -1.81
C ILE A 59 -12.05 -13.23 -3.35
N ASN A 60 -10.88 -13.41 -3.97
CA ASN A 60 -10.69 -13.29 -5.41
C ASN A 60 -11.25 -14.49 -6.19
N SER A 61 -11.47 -15.64 -5.55
CA SER A 61 -12.16 -16.79 -6.15
C SER A 61 -13.67 -16.57 -6.33
N GLN A 62 -14.26 -15.59 -5.64
CA GLN A 62 -15.68 -15.31 -5.73
C GLN A 62 -16.03 -14.53 -6.99
N ASP A 63 -17.16 -14.87 -7.62
CA ASP A 63 -17.62 -14.21 -8.83
C ASP A 63 -17.89 -12.71 -8.59
N GLY A 64 -17.45 -11.88 -9.55
CA GLY A 64 -17.56 -10.42 -9.47
C GLY A 64 -16.73 -9.73 -8.37
N ARG A 65 -15.90 -10.45 -7.60
CA ARG A 65 -15.12 -9.86 -6.49
C ARG A 65 -13.62 -9.92 -6.77
N LYS A 66 -12.94 -8.80 -6.52
CA LYS A 66 -11.48 -8.67 -6.58
C LYS A 66 -10.98 -7.70 -5.51
N ALA A 67 -9.92 -8.07 -4.83
CA ALA A 67 -9.29 -7.29 -3.77
C ALA A 67 -7.76 -7.42 -3.84
N TYR A 68 -7.10 -6.45 -3.23
CA TYR A 68 -5.67 -6.42 -2.97
C TYR A 68 -5.44 -6.27 -1.47
N ALA A 69 -4.29 -6.74 -1.01
CA ALA A 69 -3.70 -6.36 0.27
C ALA A 69 -3.07 -4.99 0.06
N THR A 70 -3.62 -3.95 0.70
CA THR A 70 -3.18 -2.57 0.46
C THR A 70 -2.26 -2.04 1.56
N ARG A 71 -1.28 -1.24 1.16
CA ARG A 71 -0.47 -0.43 2.06
C ARG A 71 -0.35 0.98 1.50
N THR A 72 -0.74 1.97 2.28
CA THR A 72 -0.72 3.38 1.86
C THR A 72 0.25 4.15 2.72
N LEU A 73 1.18 4.88 2.09
CA LEU A 73 2.05 5.82 2.76
C LEU A 73 1.50 7.24 2.66
N PHE A 74 1.64 7.98 3.75
CA PHE A 74 1.29 9.38 3.86
C PHE A 74 2.49 10.19 4.33
N PHE A 75 2.60 11.42 3.82
CA PHE A 75 3.54 12.42 4.28
C PHE A 75 2.81 13.53 5.03
N LEU A 76 3.29 13.89 6.22
CA LEU A 76 2.83 15.06 6.96
C LEU A 76 3.45 16.32 6.37
N THR A 77 2.62 17.11 5.69
CA THR A 77 3.05 18.33 5.01
C THR A 77 3.36 19.45 6.01
N PRO A 78 4.13 20.48 5.61
CA PRO A 78 4.35 21.69 6.43
C PRO A 78 3.06 22.43 6.81
N LEU A 79 1.97 22.21 6.07
CA LEU A 79 0.65 22.77 6.36
C LEU A 79 -0.12 21.98 7.43
N GLY A 80 0.45 20.90 7.97
CA GLY A 80 -0.17 20.07 9.01
C GLY A 80 -1.20 19.07 8.49
N THR A 81 -1.23 18.80 7.18
CA THR A 81 -2.15 17.82 6.57
C THR A 81 -1.40 16.56 6.11
N LEU A 82 -2.08 15.41 6.13
CA LEU A 82 -1.55 14.16 5.58
C LEU A 82 -1.81 14.09 4.07
N LYS A 83 -0.73 13.99 3.29
CA LYS A 83 -0.75 13.79 1.84
C LYS A 83 -0.48 12.33 1.52
N PRO A 84 -1.36 11.58 0.84
CA PRO A 84 -1.04 10.24 0.37
C PRO A 84 0.03 10.29 -0.72
N ILE A 85 1.11 9.52 -0.56
CA ILE A 85 2.30 9.60 -1.44
C ILE A 85 2.58 8.32 -2.22
N ALA A 86 2.10 7.16 -1.74
CA ALA A 86 2.22 5.89 -2.45
C ALA A 86 1.16 4.90 -1.96
N ILE A 87 0.67 4.05 -2.85
CA ILE A 87 -0.17 2.90 -2.55
C ILE A 87 0.49 1.67 -3.16
N GLU A 88 0.75 0.67 -2.33
CA GLU A 88 1.09 -0.68 -2.75
C GLU A 88 -0.17 -1.54 -2.80
N LEU A 89 -0.37 -2.20 -3.94
CA LEU A 89 -1.38 -3.23 -4.17
C LEU A 89 -0.67 -4.58 -4.29
N SER A 90 -0.88 -5.46 -3.31
CA SER A 90 -0.26 -6.77 -3.26
C SER A 90 -1.28 -7.89 -3.46
N LEU A 91 -0.89 -8.93 -4.20
CA LEU A 91 -1.60 -10.20 -4.27
C LEU A 91 -0.74 -11.32 -3.66
N PRO A 92 -1.35 -12.45 -3.29
CA PRO A 92 -0.61 -13.63 -2.86
C PRO A 92 0.37 -14.11 -3.95
N PRO A 93 1.46 -14.79 -3.57
CA PRO A 93 2.37 -15.40 -4.53
C PRO A 93 1.64 -16.40 -5.43
N THR A 94 1.98 -16.42 -6.71
CA THR A 94 1.52 -17.46 -7.62
C THR A 94 2.44 -18.69 -7.57
N LEU A 95 1.98 -19.85 -8.07
CA LEU A 95 2.79 -21.07 -8.18
C LEU A 95 4.10 -20.88 -8.97
N SER A 96 4.16 -19.88 -9.86
CA SER A 96 5.39 -19.48 -10.56
C SER A 96 6.38 -18.68 -9.71
N GLY A 97 6.09 -18.44 -8.43
CA GLY A 97 6.92 -17.66 -7.51
C GLY A 97 6.92 -16.15 -7.79
N SER A 98 6.16 -15.68 -8.78
CA SER A 98 6.04 -14.25 -9.06
C SER A 98 5.09 -13.60 -8.05
N SER A 99 5.60 -12.69 -7.23
CA SER A 99 4.77 -11.81 -6.41
C SER A 99 4.18 -10.72 -7.31
N SER A 100 2.86 -10.59 -7.35
CA SER A 100 2.22 -9.48 -8.05
C SER A 100 2.01 -8.32 -7.07
N LYS A 101 3.09 -7.55 -6.87
CA LYS A 101 3.07 -6.28 -6.12
C LYS A 101 3.13 -5.14 -7.13
N ARG A 102 2.27 -4.13 -6.98
CA ARG A 102 2.28 -2.91 -7.80
C ARG A 102 2.26 -1.70 -6.90
N VAL A 103 3.16 -0.75 -7.18
CA VAL A 103 3.16 0.54 -6.51
C VAL A 103 2.58 1.59 -7.44
N LEU A 104 1.66 2.38 -6.92
CA LEU A 104 1.09 3.54 -7.61
C LEU A 104 1.34 4.79 -6.77
N THR A 105 1.62 5.89 -7.44
CA THR A 105 1.94 7.19 -6.84
C THR A 105 0.97 8.26 -7.37
N PRO A 106 0.86 9.43 -6.72
CA PRO A 106 0.07 10.53 -7.22
C PRO A 106 0.40 10.88 -8.67
N ALA A 107 -0.64 10.99 -9.48
CA ALA A 107 -0.54 11.07 -10.93
C ALA A 107 0.08 12.36 -11.47
N SER A 108 0.84 12.22 -12.56
CA SER A 108 1.38 13.33 -13.36
C SER A 108 0.66 13.50 -14.71
N ASP A 109 -0.18 12.54 -15.11
CA ASP A 109 -0.93 12.54 -16.37
C ASP A 109 -2.33 11.90 -16.21
N ALA A 110 -3.13 11.93 -17.28
CA ALA A 110 -4.49 11.41 -17.26
C ALA A 110 -4.58 9.89 -17.01
N THR A 111 -3.59 9.11 -17.48
CA THR A 111 -3.61 7.64 -17.34
C THR A 111 -3.24 7.22 -15.92
N SER A 112 -2.17 7.79 -15.39
CA SER A 112 -1.77 7.63 -13.99
C SER A 112 -2.85 8.15 -13.04
N HIS A 113 -3.66 9.14 -13.45
CA HIS A 113 -4.76 9.65 -12.63
C HIS A 113 -5.82 8.58 -12.33
N TRP A 114 -6.35 7.90 -13.35
CA TRP A 114 -7.38 6.89 -13.10
C TRP A 114 -6.82 5.68 -12.34
N LEU A 115 -5.57 5.29 -12.60
CA LEU A 115 -4.89 4.25 -11.83
C LEU A 115 -4.79 4.62 -10.35
N TRP A 116 -4.41 5.87 -10.06
CA TRP A 116 -4.34 6.38 -8.70
C TRP A 116 -5.72 6.40 -8.01
N GLN A 117 -6.78 6.81 -8.72
CA GLN A 117 -8.14 6.75 -8.17
C GLN A 117 -8.58 5.31 -7.87
N LEU A 118 -8.29 4.35 -8.75
CA LEU A 118 -8.60 2.94 -8.52
C LEU A 118 -7.79 2.37 -7.35
N ALA A 119 -6.52 2.75 -7.20
CA ALA A 119 -5.70 2.35 -6.05
C ALA A 119 -6.34 2.82 -4.73
N LYS A 120 -6.75 4.09 -4.67
CA LYS A 120 -7.48 4.62 -3.50
C LYS A 120 -8.80 3.90 -3.26
N ALA A 121 -9.54 3.53 -4.32
CA ALA A 121 -10.78 2.77 -4.17
C ALA A 121 -10.53 1.40 -3.51
N HIS A 122 -9.45 0.70 -3.87
CA HIS A 122 -9.04 -0.53 -3.19
C HIS A 122 -8.67 -0.32 -1.72
N VAL A 123 -7.96 0.76 -1.41
CA VAL A 123 -7.63 1.15 -0.02
C VAL A 123 -8.91 1.40 0.78
N CYS A 124 -9.84 2.20 0.25
CA CYS A 124 -11.12 2.47 0.91
C CYS A 124 -11.98 1.22 1.08
N SER A 125 -11.91 0.26 0.15
CA SER A 125 -12.60 -1.03 0.27
C SER A 125 -12.04 -1.88 1.42
N ASN A 126 -10.70 -1.92 1.56
CA ASN A 126 -10.06 -2.55 2.73
C ASN A 126 -10.42 -1.83 4.04
N ASP A 127 -10.33 -0.49 4.05
CA ASP A 127 -10.64 0.34 5.22
C ASP A 127 -12.09 0.14 5.69
N ALA A 128 -13.05 0.13 4.76
CA ALA A 128 -14.46 -0.11 5.07
C ALA A 128 -14.69 -1.50 5.68
N GLY A 129 -14.01 -2.53 5.17
CA GLY A 129 -14.10 -3.89 5.72
C GLY A 129 -13.51 -3.98 7.13
N ALA A 130 -12.32 -3.42 7.35
CA ALA A 130 -11.69 -3.37 8.66
C ALA A 130 -12.51 -2.53 9.66
N HIS A 131 -13.01 -1.37 9.22
CA HIS A 131 -13.90 -0.52 10.01
C HIS A 131 -15.11 -1.32 10.51
N GLN A 132 -15.86 -1.96 9.60
CA GLN A 132 -17.12 -2.61 9.96
C GLN A 132 -16.95 -3.93 10.74
N LEU A 133 -15.86 -4.66 10.52
CA LEU A 133 -15.71 -6.02 11.07
C LEU A 133 -14.74 -6.10 12.25
N VAL A 134 -13.92 -5.08 12.47
CA VAL A 134 -12.87 -5.10 13.50
C VAL A 134 -13.00 -3.93 14.48
N ASN A 135 -13.28 -2.73 14.00
CA ASN A 135 -13.19 -1.51 14.82
C ASN A 135 -14.53 -0.98 15.35
N HIS A 136 -15.63 -1.12 14.59
CA HIS A 136 -16.96 -0.60 14.93
C HIS A 136 -17.70 -1.50 15.92
#